data_AF-A0A7M3LVG5-F1
#
_entry.id   AF-A0A7M3LVG5-F1
#
_cell.length_a   1.000
_cell.length_b   1.000
_cell.length_c   1.000
_cell.angle_alpha   90.00
_cell.angle_beta   90.00
_cell.angle_gamma   90.00
#
_symmetry.space_group_name_H-M   'P 1'
#
loop_
_entity.id
_entity.type
_entity.pdbx_description
1 polymer ?
#
loop_
_entity_poly.entity_id
_entity_poly.type
_entity_poly.pdbx_seq_one_letter_code
_entity_poly.pdbx_strand_id
1 'polypeptide(L)'
;MTAYRLNVAELHRRLNAARSQRGLSWRAVARDAGVGSNAVHRLTKGHAPDAHTLVSLLAWLDLDVAYVTVPATPKAEGSDR
;
A
#
# COMPACT_ATOMS: atom_id res chain seq x y z
N MET A 1 -18.56 10.27 2.01
CA MET A 1 -17.51 10.18 3.04
C MET A 1 -16.91 8.78 2.97
N THR A 2 -15.60 8.64 2.80
CA THR A 2 -14.93 7.34 2.92
C THR A 2 -14.70 7.03 4.39
N ALA A 3 -15.14 5.86 4.87
CA ALA A 3 -14.95 5.44 6.25
C ALA A 3 -13.49 5.02 6.54
N TYR A 4 -12.76 4.62 5.51
CA TYR A 4 -11.38 4.14 5.61
C TYR A 4 -10.50 4.79 4.54
N ARG A 5 -9.20 4.91 4.86
CA ARG A 5 -8.17 5.34 3.94
C ARG A 5 -7.01 4.35 3.94
N LEU A 6 -6.35 4.22 2.80
CA LEU A 6 -5.16 3.39 2.66
C LEU A 6 -3.98 4.03 3.42
N ASN A 7 -3.33 3.25 4.27
CA ASN A 7 -2.05 3.58 4.87
C ASN A 7 -0.92 3.10 3.94
N VAL A 8 -0.53 3.99 3.02
CA VAL A 8 0.50 3.70 2.00
C VAL A 8 1.85 3.37 2.63
N ALA A 9 2.19 4.03 3.75
CA ALA A 9 3.43 3.76 4.46
C ALA A 9 3.46 2.35 5.06
N GLU A 10 2.33 1.88 5.61
CA GLU A 10 2.19 0.53 6.14
C GLU A 10 2.30 -0.53 5.04
N LEU A 11 1.63 -0.32 3.91
CA LEU A 11 1.75 -1.19 2.75
C LEU A 11 3.21 -1.28 2.25
N HIS A 12 3.87 -0.13 2.11
CA HIS A 12 5.28 -0.08 1.71
C HIS A 12 6.20 -0.80 2.70
N ARG A 13 5.97 -0.60 4.01
CA ARG A 13 6.74 -1.27 5.07
C ARG A 13 6.65 -2.79 4.97
N ARG A 14 5.43 -3.32 4.82
CA ARG A 14 5.19 -4.77 4.69
C ARG A 14 5.81 -5.34 3.42
N LEU A 15 5.67 -4.66 2.29
CA LEU A 15 6.32 -5.06 1.04
C LEU A 15 7.84 -5.06 1.16
N ASN A 16 8.42 -4.04 1.80
CA ASN A 16 9.86 -3.96 1.97
C ASN A 16 10.39 -5.08 2.86
N ALA A 17 9.67 -5.43 3.94
CA ALA A 17 10.02 -6.57 4.78
C ALA A 17 9.96 -7.90 3.99
N ALA A 18 8.83 -8.16 3.31
CA ALA A 18 8.64 -9.39 2.55
C ALA A 18 9.64 -9.55 1.39
N ARG A 19 9.90 -8.49 0.62
CA ARG A 19 10.92 -8.56 -0.45
C ARG A 19 12.31 -8.81 0.12
N SER A 20 12.65 -8.20 1.26
CA SER A 20 13.99 -8.31 1.84
C SER A 20 14.23 -9.71 2.38
N GLN A 21 13.23 -10.31 3.02
CA GLN A 21 13.26 -11.71 3.44
C GLN A 21 13.41 -12.68 2.27
N ARG A 22 12.79 -12.37 1.13
CA ARG A 22 12.87 -13.16 -0.11
C ARG A 22 14.09 -12.81 -0.99
N GLY A 23 14.94 -11.86 -0.59
CA GLY A 23 16.10 -11.41 -1.40
C GLY A 23 15.73 -10.72 -2.72
N LEU A 24 14.53 -10.15 -2.83
CA LEU A 24 13.97 -9.61 -4.07
C LEU A 24 14.23 -8.11 -4.24
N SER A 25 14.47 -7.70 -5.49
CA SER A 25 14.43 -6.30 -5.89
C SER A 25 12.99 -5.82 -6.08
N TRP A 26 12.76 -4.50 -6.06
CA TRP A 26 11.43 -3.93 -6.32
C TRP A 26 10.88 -4.29 -7.71
N ARG A 27 11.75 -4.44 -8.71
CA ARG A 27 11.37 -4.92 -10.04
C ARG A 27 10.91 -6.37 -10.02
N ALA A 28 11.58 -7.22 -9.24
CA ALA A 28 11.16 -8.60 -9.06
C ALA A 28 9.81 -8.69 -8.36
N VAL A 29 9.57 -7.89 -7.31
CA VAL A 29 8.25 -7.79 -6.66
C VAL A 29 7.16 -7.39 -7.68
N ALA A 30 7.41 -6.37 -8.51
CA ALA A 30 6.45 -5.95 -9.53
C ALA A 30 6.09 -7.07 -10.49
N ARG A 31 7.11 -7.78 -10.99
CA ARG A 31 6.93 -8.93 -11.88
C ARG A 31 6.16 -10.06 -11.20
N ASP A 32 6.56 -10.43 -9.98
CA ASP A 32 5.98 -11.57 -9.26
C ASP A 32 4.53 -11.28 -8.82
N ALA A 33 4.21 -10.01 -8.54
CA ALA A 33 2.84 -9.56 -8.26
C ALA A 33 2.03 -9.24 -9.53
N GLY A 34 2.61 -9.35 -10.73
CA GLY A 34 1.91 -9.09 -11.99
C GLY A 34 1.52 -7.61 -12.21
N VAL A 35 2.26 -6.67 -11.62
CA VAL A 35 1.99 -5.22 -11.71
C VAL A 35 3.11 -4.46 -12.43
N GLY A 36 2.80 -3.28 -12.94
CA GLY A 36 3.78 -2.42 -13.60
C GLY A 36 4.88 -1.95 -12.63
N SER A 37 6.14 -1.99 -13.07
CA SER A 37 7.28 -1.48 -12.27
C SER A 37 7.13 -0.01 -11.85
N ASN A 38 6.48 0.82 -12.68
CA ASN A 38 6.20 2.20 -12.36
C ASN A 38 5.19 2.34 -11.19
N ALA A 39 4.21 1.45 -11.10
CA ALA A 39 3.24 1.45 -10.01
C ALA A 39 3.91 1.15 -8.67
N VAL A 40 4.81 0.15 -8.62
CA VAL A 40 5.61 -0.16 -7.44
C VAL A 40 6.60 0.97 -7.11
N HIS A 41 7.20 1.61 -8.12
CA HIS A 41 8.08 2.76 -7.87
C HIS A 41 7.33 3.96 -7.29
N ARG A 42 6.14 4.28 -7.80
CA ARG A 42 5.30 5.34 -7.22
C ARG A 42 4.90 5.04 -5.78
N LEU A 43 4.61 3.77 -5.48
CA LEU A 43 4.33 3.31 -4.12
C LEU A 43 5.52 3.56 -3.18
N THR A 44 6.75 3.29 -3.62
CA THR A 44 7.96 3.53 -2.79
C THR A 44 8.24 5.02 -2.58
N LYS A 45 7.65 5.89 -3.41
CA LYS A 45 7.62 7.35 -3.23
C LYS A 45 6.44 7.84 -2.38
N GLY A 46 5.61 6.94 -1.85
CA GLY A 46 4.48 7.28 -0.98
C GLY A 46 3.18 7.59 -1.72
N HIS A 47 3.09 7.36 -3.03
CA HIS A 47 1.83 7.51 -3.77
C HIS A 47 0.93 6.31 -3.54
N ALA A 48 -0.36 6.57 -3.36
CA ALA A 48 -1.36 5.51 -3.27
C ALA A 48 -1.44 4.73 -4.61
N PRO A 49 -1.40 3.39 -4.56
CA PRO A 49 -1.68 2.55 -5.72
C PRO A 49 -3.17 2.64 -6.10
N ASP A 50 -3.47 2.33 -7.35
CA ASP A 50 -4.86 2.05 -7.76
C ASP A 50 -5.35 0.71 -7.17
N ALA A 51 -6.66 0.46 -7.30
CA ALA A 51 -7.31 -0.72 -6.72
C ALA A 51 -6.72 -2.03 -7.26
N HIS A 52 -6.39 -2.10 -8.56
CA HIS A 52 -5.82 -3.30 -9.17
C HIS A 52 -4.43 -3.60 -8.58
N THR A 53 -3.56 -2.59 -8.56
CA THR A 53 -2.22 -2.69 -7.99
C THR A 53 -2.28 -3.07 -6.51
N LEU A 54 -3.21 -2.47 -5.75
CA LEU A 54 -3.40 -2.80 -4.34
C LEU A 54 -3.77 -4.27 -4.14
N VAL A 55 -4.78 -4.78 -4.86
CA VAL A 55 -5.25 -6.16 -4.73
C VAL A 55 -4.13 -7.14 -5.08
N SER A 56 -3.41 -6.91 -6.17
CA SER A 56 -2.30 -7.78 -6.59
C SER A 56 -1.16 -7.81 -5.57
N LEU A 57 -0.81 -6.67 -4.98
CA LEU A 57 0.23 -6.59 -3.95
C LEU A 57 -0.20 -7.24 -2.64
N LEU A 58 -1.48 -7.12 -2.25
CA LEU A 58 -2.04 -7.79 -1.08
C LEU A 58 -2.07 -9.30 -1.24
N ALA A 59 -2.47 -9.80 -2.42
CA ALA A 59 -2.43 -11.22 -2.75
C ALA A 59 -0.98 -11.77 -2.70
N TRP A 60 -0.01 -11.03 -3.24
CA TRP A 60 1.41 -11.42 -3.18
C TRP A 60 1.98 -11.46 -1.76
N LEU A 61 1.46 -10.61 -0.87
CA LEU A 61 1.79 -10.57 0.55
C LEU A 61 1.04 -11.62 1.39
N ASP A 62 0.04 -12.29 0.82
CA ASP A 62 -0.94 -13.10 1.56
C ASP A 62 -1.56 -12.31 2.73
N LEU A 63 -2.08 -11.12 2.43
CA LEU A 63 -2.52 -10.14 3.43
C LEU A 63 -3.89 -9.54 3.12
N ASP A 64 -4.73 -9.39 4.14
CA ASP A 64 -5.99 -8.66 4.05
C ASP A 64 -5.80 -7.13 4.01
N VAL A 65 -6.65 -6.42 3.28
CA VAL A 65 -6.68 -4.96 3.18
C VAL A 65 -6.86 -4.26 4.54
N ALA A 66 -7.49 -4.92 5.53
CA ALA A 66 -7.64 -4.41 6.89
C ALA A 66 -6.29 -4.08 7.56
N TYR A 67 -5.22 -4.80 7.20
CA TYR A 67 -3.88 -4.56 7.77
C TYR A 67 -3.17 -3.32 7.23
N VAL A 68 -3.66 -2.76 6.12
CA VAL A 68 -3.06 -1.59 5.47
C VAL A 68 -4.04 -0.43 5.38
N THR A 69 -5.19 -0.50 6.03
CA THR A 69 -6.17 0.59 6.08
C THR A 69 -6.27 1.16 7.48
N VAL A 70 -6.61 2.45 7.57
CA VAL A 70 -6.90 3.12 8.82
C VAL A 70 -8.25 3.83 8.70
N PRO A 71 -8.98 4.04 9.81
CA PRO A 71 -10.17 4.87 9.79
C PRO A 71 -9.83 6.23 9.20
N ALA A 72 -10.66 6.71 8.28
CA ALA A 72 -10.58 8.10 7.87
C ALA A 72 -11.09 8.91 9.06
N THR A 73 -10.18 9.53 9.82
CA THR A 73 -10.60 10.45 10.87
C THR A 73 -11.46 11.53 10.22
N PRO A 74 -12.71 11.74 10.68
CA PRO A 74 -13.45 12.91 10.26
C PRO A 74 -12.60 14.12 10.62
N LYS A 75 -12.40 15.02 9.64
CA LYS A 75 -11.79 16.34 9.89
C LYS A 75 -12.57 16.92 11.07
N ALA A 76 -11.90 17.19 12.18
CA ALA A 76 -12.53 17.83 13.33
C ALA A 76 -13.14 19.15 12.85
N GLU A 77 -14.46 19.18 12.70
CA GLU A 77 -15.21 20.42 12.54
C GLU A 77 -15.15 21.12 13.91
N GLY A 78 -14.60 22.34 13.93
CA GLY A 78 -14.59 23.19 15.13
C GLY A 78 -13.21 23.36 15.78
N SER A 79 -12.34 24.14 15.13
CA SER A 79 -11.40 25.00 15.84
C SER A 79 -11.62 26.43 15.36
N ASP A 80 -12.85 26.91 15.57
CA ASP A 80 -13.18 28.33 15.56
C ASP A 80 -13.57 28.69 17.00
N ARG A 81 -12.60 29.26 17.72
CA ARG A 81 -12.78 30.02 18.95
C ARG A 81 -11.72 31.10 18.99
#